data_AF-A0A957F090-F1
#
_entry.id   AF-A0A957F090-F1
#
_cell.length_a   1.000
_cell.length_b   1.000
_cell.length_c   1.000
_cell.angle_alpha   90.00
_cell.angle_beta   90.00
_cell.angle_gamma   90.00
#
_symmetry.space_group_name_H-M   'P 1'
#
loop_
_entity.id
_entity.type
_entity.pdbx_description
1 polymer ?
#
loop_
_entity_poly.entity_id
_entity_poly.type
_entity_poly.pdbx_seq_one_letter_code
_entity_poly.pdbx_strand_id
1 'polypeptide(L)' 'MTRLEQLLDKLDETRETLLMALEDLPDEAFAEPNAIGNWSVQDLLANITAWEAELVTGLMRLKQGKKPD' A
#
# COMPACT_ATOMS: atom_id res chain seq x y z
N MET A 1 5.04 24.34 3.73
CA MET A 1 4.86 22.90 3.93
C MET A 1 6.18 22.28 4.33
N THR A 2 6.20 21.50 5.40
CA THR A 2 7.38 20.74 5.84
C THR A 2 7.59 19.51 4.95
N ARG A 3 8.78 18.90 5.01
CA ARG A 3 9.06 17.65 4.28
C ARG A 3 8.16 16.50 4.75
N LEU A 4 7.78 16.49 6.02
CA LEU A 4 6.85 15.51 6.58
C LEU A 4 5.46 15.68 5.97
N GLU A 5 4.95 16.91 5.95
CA GLU A 5 3.65 17.20 5.33
C GLU A 5 3.63 16.80 3.85
N GLN A 6 4.67 17.15 3.09
CA GLN A 6 4.81 16.73 1.69
C GLN A 6 4.79 15.20 1.50
N LEU A 7 5.38 14.46 2.43
CA LEU A 7 5.39 13.00 2.38
C LEU A 7 3.99 12.43 2.68
N LEU A 8 3.31 12.98 3.68
CA LEU A 8 1.96 12.53 4.06
C LEU A 8 0.96 12.82 2.93
N ASP A 9 0.98 14.03 2.38
CA ASP A 9 0.13 14.40 1.25
C ASP A 9 0.36 13.47 0.06
N LYS A 10 1.63 13.10 -0.20
CA LYS A 10 1.94 12.20 -1.31
C LYS A 10 1.43 10.77 -1.08
N LEU A 11 1.45 10.30 0.16
CA LEU A 11 0.89 9.00 0.52
C LEU A 11 -0.64 9.00 0.34
N ASP A 12 -1.31 10.06 0.77
CA ASP A 12 -2.76 10.21 0.62
C ASP A 12 -3.18 10.27 -0.85
N GLU A 13 -2.55 11.13 -1.67
CA GLU A 13 -2.78 11.20 -3.12
C GLU A 13 -2.60 9.84 -3.81
N THR A 14 -1.56 9.10 -3.43
CA THR A 14 -1.25 7.81 -4.04
C THR A 14 -2.27 6.75 -3.63
N ARG A 15 -2.72 6.78 -2.36
CA ARG A 15 -3.78 5.89 -1.87
C ARG A 15 -5.10 6.16 -2.59
N GLU A 16 -5.50 7.42 -2.70
CA GLU A 16 -6.73 7.81 -3.41
C GLU A 16 -6.67 7.37 -4.88
N THR A 17 -5.54 7.60 -5.55
CA THR A 17 -5.35 7.16 -6.95
C THR A 17 -5.48 5.65 -7.10
N LEU A 18 -4.90 4.88 -6.17
CA LEU A 18 -5.06 3.43 -6.15
C LEU A 18 -6.53 3.04 -5.98
N LEU A 19 -7.23 3.60 -5.00
CA LEU A 19 -8.63 3.25 -4.72
C LEU A 19 -9.55 3.59 -5.89
N MET A 20 -9.39 4.77 -6.51
CA MET A 20 -10.14 5.15 -7.71
C MET A 20 -9.90 4.18 -8.87
N ALA A 21 -8.65 3.71 -9.06
CA ALA A 21 -8.35 2.73 -10.11
C ALA A 21 -8.97 1.35 -9.86
N LEU A 22 -9.31 1.03 -8.61
CA LEU A 22 -9.96 -0.23 -8.23
C LEU A 22 -11.49 -0.15 -8.30
N GLU A 23 -12.07 1.04 -8.14
CA GLU A 23 -13.52 1.25 -8.03
C GLU A 23 -14.29 0.77 -9.28
N ASP A 24 -13.70 0.94 -10.46
CA ASP A 24 -14.32 0.57 -11.74
C ASP A 24 -14.06 -0.90 -12.15
N LEU A 25 -13.28 -1.66 -11.37
CA LEU A 25 -12.92 -3.03 -11.72
C LEU A 25 -14.03 -4.02 -11.31
N PRO A 26 -14.42 -4.94 -12.22
CA PRO A 26 -15.29 -6.05 -11.84
C PRO A 26 -14.53 -7.04 -10.94
N ASP A 27 -15.24 -7.74 -10.06
CA ASP A 27 -14.66 -8.68 -9.09
C ASP A 27 -13.75 -9.74 -9.76
N GLU A 28 -14.11 -10.21 -10.95
CA GLU A 28 -13.32 -11.21 -11.68
C GLU A 28 -11.95 -10.67 -12.13
N ALA A 29 -11.84 -9.37 -12.38
CA ALA A 29 -10.57 -8.74 -12.77
C ALA A 29 -9.56 -8.74 -11.61
N PHE A 30 -10.02 -8.82 -10.36
CA PHE A 30 -9.11 -8.85 -9.21
C PHE A 30 -8.26 -10.13 -9.18
N ALA A 31 -8.84 -11.25 -9.60
CA ALA A 31 -8.21 -12.57 -9.59
C ALA A 31 -7.59 -12.97 -10.94
N GLU A 32 -7.65 -12.09 -11.96
CA GLU A 32 -7.10 -12.38 -13.27
C GLU A 32 -5.57 -12.61 -13.19
N PRO A 33 -5.08 -13.80 -13.57
CA PRO A 33 -3.65 -14.08 -13.50
C PRO A 33 -2.89 -13.26 -14.53
N ASN A 34 -1.70 -12.80 -14.16
CA ASN A 34 -0.79 -12.03 -15.03
C ASN A 34 -1.32 -10.66 -15.49
N ALA A 35 -2.33 -10.11 -14.82
CA ALA A 35 -2.84 -8.76 -15.08
C ALA A 35 -1.76 -7.68 -14.86
N ILE A 36 -0.85 -7.90 -13.89
CA ILE A 36 0.33 -7.06 -13.64
C ILE A 36 1.58 -7.94 -13.69
N GLY A 37 2.14 -8.12 -14.88
CA GLY A 37 3.31 -8.98 -15.07
C GLY A 37 2.96 -10.43 -14.73
N ASN A 38 3.50 -10.96 -13.62
CA ASN A 38 3.19 -12.32 -13.15
C ASN A 38 2.17 -12.35 -12.00
N TRP A 39 1.58 -11.20 -11.66
CA TRP A 39 0.67 -11.05 -10.53
C TRP A 39 -0.74 -10.72 -11.01
N SER A 40 -1.73 -11.16 -10.23
CA SER A 40 -3.08 -10.60 -10.28
C SER A 40 -3.16 -9.28 -9.50
N VAL A 41 -4.28 -8.56 -9.61
CA VAL A 41 -4.50 -7.33 -8.82
C VAL A 41 -4.52 -7.66 -7.33
N GLN A 42 -5.19 -8.73 -6.92
CA GLN A 42 -5.21 -9.16 -5.51
C GLN A 42 -3.81 -9.50 -4.98
N ASP A 43 -2.94 -10.11 -5.80
CA ASP A 43 -1.56 -10.41 -5.39
C ASP A 43 -0.78 -9.12 -5.12
N LEU A 44 -0.91 -8.13 -6.00
CA LEU A 44 -0.27 -6.83 -5.84
C LEU A 44 -0.78 -6.12 -4.57
N LEU A 45 -2.10 -6.11 -4.35
CA LEU A 45 -2.71 -5.50 -3.16
C LEU A 45 -2.28 -6.20 -1.86
N ALA A 46 -2.16 -7.52 -1.88
CA ALA A 46 -1.63 -8.29 -0.74
C ALA A 46 -0.20 -7.89 -0.42
N ASN A 47 0.66 -7.72 -1.42
CA ASN A 47 2.04 -7.28 -1.23
C ASN A 47 2.11 -5.85 -0.66
N ILE A 48 1.33 -4.92 -1.19
CA ILE A 48 1.26 -3.53 -0.68
C ILE A 48 0.83 -3.55 0.79
N THR A 49 -0.25 -4.25 1.10
CA THR A 49 -0.80 -4.32 2.47
C THR A 49 0.19 -4.97 3.44
N ALA A 50 0.92 -6.00 3.01
CA ALA A 50 1.95 -6.64 3.84
C ALA A 50 3.07 -5.66 4.21
N TRP A 51 3.61 -4.92 3.24
CA TRP A 51 4.66 -3.93 3.51
C TRP A 51 4.17 -2.76 4.37
N GLU A 52 2.92 -2.33 4.22
CA GLU A 52 2.32 -1.32 5.07
C GLU A 52 2.16 -1.80 6.52
N ALA A 53 1.75 -3.06 6.71
CA ALA A 53 1.68 -3.67 8.04
C ALA A 53 3.06 -3.74 8.71
N GLU A 54 4.10 -4.11 7.97
CA GLU A 54 5.48 -4.11 8.45
C GLU A 54 5.97 -2.70 8.79
N LEU A 55 5.68 -1.70 7.95
CA LEU A 55 6.01 -0.30 8.21
C LEU A 55 5.36 0.20 9.51
N VAL A 56 4.06 -0.04 9.68
CA VAL A 56 3.32 0.35 10.90
C VAL A 56 3.91 -0.34 12.12
N THR A 57 4.22 -1.64 12.01
CA THR A 57 4.86 -2.41 13.08
C THR A 57 6.23 -1.85 13.45
N GLY A 58 7.06 -1.53 12.46
CA GLY A 58 8.38 -0.91 12.65
C GLY A 58 8.29 0.46 13.33
N LEU A 59 7.38 1.32 12.88
CA LEU A 59 7.15 2.64 13.49
C LEU A 59 6.66 2.53 14.93
N MET A 60 5.77 1.58 15.24
CA MET A 60 5.33 1.31 16.61
C MET A 60 6.47 0.85 17.51
N ARG A 61 7.38 0.02 17.00
CA ARG A 61 8.56 -0.42 17.74
C ARG A 61 9.55 0.71 18.00
N LEU A 62 9.81 1.53 16.99
CA LEU A 62 10.66 2.73 17.13
C LEU A 62 10.08 3.68 18.19
N LYS A 63 8.75 3.89 18.19
CA LYS A 63 8.06 4.67 19.23
C LYS A 63 8.25 4.10 20.64
N GLN A 64 8.44 2.78 20.76
CA GLN A 64 8.74 2.09 22.02
C GLN A 64 10.24 2.04 22.35
N GLY A 65 11.11 2.67 21.57
CA GLY A 65 12.57 2.61 21.73
C GLY A 65 13.19 1.27 21.34
N LYS A 66 12.43 0.40 20.64
CA LYS A 66 12.90 -0.88 20.10
C LYS A 66 13.39 -0.69 18.67
N LYS A 67 14.26 -1.58 18.21
CA LYS A 67 14.64 -1.64 16.79
C LYS A 67 13.51 -2.30 15.98
N PRO A 68 13.30 -1.90 14.72
CA PRO A 68 12.60 -2.74 13.74
C PRO A 68 13.32 -4.10 13.62
N ASP A 69 12.61 -5.16 13.24
CA ASP A 69 13.27 -6.45 12.94
C ASP A 69 14.07 -6.36 11.64
#